data_AF-A0A1A8SPY3-F1
#
_entry.id   AF-A0A1A8SPY3-F1
#
_cell.length_a   1.000
_cell.length_b   1.000
_cell.length_c   1.000
_cell.angle_alpha   90.00
_cell.angle_beta   90.00
_cell.angle_gamma   90.00
#
_symmetry.space_group_name_H-M   'P 1'
#
loop_
_entity.id
_entity.type
_entity.pdbx_description
1 polymer ?
#
loop_
_entity_poly.entity_id
_entity_poly.type
_entity_poly.pdbx_seq_one_letter_code
_entity_poly.pdbx_strand_id
1 'polypeptide(L)'
;YQYREHYHCMDPECNYQRFTSKQDVIRHYNMHKKRDNSLQHGFMRFSPLDDCSVYYHGCHLNGKSTHYHCMQVGCSKVYTSTSDVMT
;
A
#
# COMPACT_ATOMS: atom_id res chain seq x y z
N TYR A 1 9.32 29.69 30.28
CA TYR A 1 9.58 29.15 28.93
C TYR A 1 9.01 27.75 28.85
N GLN A 2 7.82 27.63 28.27
CA GLN A 2 7.03 26.39 28.28
C GLN A 2 7.56 25.49 27.16
N TYR A 3 8.37 24.48 27.51
CA TYR A 3 8.77 23.42 26.60
C TYR A 3 7.51 22.64 26.21
N ARG A 4 6.80 23.08 25.17
CA ARG A 4 5.71 22.28 24.59
C ARG A 4 6.34 21.11 23.87
N GLU A 5 6.26 19.94 24.50
CA GLU A 5 6.52 18.66 23.85
C GLU A 5 5.76 18.62 22.52
N HIS A 6 6.50 18.32 21.46
CA HIS A 6 5.98 18.16 20.12
C HIS A 6 6.75 17.03 19.44
N TYR A 7 6.14 16.42 18.44
CA TYR A 7 6.63 15.23 17.75
C TYR A 7 6.89 15.57 16.29
N HIS A 8 7.91 14.97 15.70
CA HIS A 8 8.20 15.11 14.28
C HIS A 8 8.11 13.74 13.62
N CYS A 9 7.53 13.68 12.42
CA CYS A 9 7.67 12.49 11.59
C CYS A 9 9.13 12.39 11.10
N MET A 10 9.72 11.20 11.14
CA MET A 10 11.08 10.95 10.65
C MET A 10 11.12 10.55 9.17
N ASP A 11 9.94 10.45 8.54
CA ASP A 11 9.80 10.02 7.16
C ASP A 11 10.05 11.21 6.20
N PRO A 12 11.03 11.10 5.28
CA PRO A 12 11.36 12.17 4.36
C PRO A 12 10.23 12.46 3.36
N GLU A 13 9.36 11.48 3.05
CA GLU A 13 8.18 11.73 2.19
C GLU A 13 7.16 12.65 2.88
N CYS A 14 7.20 12.74 4.21
CA CYS A 14 6.29 13.57 5.01
C CYS A 14 6.91 14.90 5.45
N ASN A 15 8.06 15.28 4.88
CA ASN A 15 8.72 16.58 5.09
C ASN A 15 8.87 16.98 6.58
N TYR A 16 9.17 16.00 7.43
CA TYR A 16 9.33 16.18 8.87
C TYR A 16 8.16 16.89 9.55
N GLN A 17 6.93 16.49 9.21
CA GLN A 17 5.72 17.12 9.74
C GLN A 17 5.72 17.16 11.28
N ARG A 18 5.51 18.37 11.82
CA ARG A 18 5.46 18.64 13.26
C ARG A 18 4.04 18.49 13.80
N PHE A 19 3.90 17.78 14.91
CA PHE A 19 2.66 17.56 15.62
C PHE A 19 2.79 18.01 17.09
N THR A 20 1.76 18.66 17.62
CA THR A 20 1.72 19.09 19.04
C THR A 20 0.80 18.23 19.90
N SER A 21 0.16 17.21 19.31
CA SER A 21 -0.85 16.35 19.93
C SER A 21 -0.52 14.89 19.64
N LYS A 22 -0.52 14.05 20.68
CA LYS A 22 -0.26 12.61 20.56
C LYS A 22 -1.27 11.90 19.66
N GLN A 23 -2.53 12.36 19.64
CA GLN A 23 -3.58 11.74 18.82
C GLN A 23 -3.29 11.91 17.32
N ASP A 24 -2.82 13.08 16.91
CA ASP A 24 -2.46 13.36 15.52
C ASP A 24 -1.25 12.54 15.07
N VAL A 25 -0.26 12.37 15.96
CA VAL A 25 0.90 11.49 15.73
C VAL A 25 0.46 10.04 15.53
N ILE A 26 -0.43 9.52 16.38
CA ILE A 26 -0.94 8.14 16.27
C ILE A 26 -1.73 7.95 14.97
N ARG A 27 -2.59 8.92 14.60
CA ARG A 27 -3.33 8.89 13.33
C ARG A 27 -2.37 8.89 12.14
N HIS A 28 -1.36 9.76 12.15
CA HIS A 28 -0.36 9.86 11.10
C HIS A 28 0.49 8.59 10.99
N TYR A 29 0.94 8.03 12.13
CA TYR A 29 1.64 6.75 12.18
C TYR A 29 0.78 5.61 11.62
N ASN A 30 -0.51 5.56 11.96
CA ASN A 30 -1.43 4.56 11.40
C ASN A 30 -1.63 4.75 9.89
N MET A 31 -1.56 5.97 9.37
CA MET A 31 -1.53 6.22 7.92
C MET A 31 -0.27 5.64 7.28
N HIS A 32 0.92 5.86 7.86
CA HIS A 32 2.15 5.20 7.40
C HIS A 32 2.02 3.68 7.48
N LYS A 33 1.57 3.14 8.61
CA LYS A 33 1.37 1.71 8.79
C LYS A 33 0.35 1.13 7.82
N LYS A 34 -0.68 1.89 7.42
CA LYS A 34 -1.68 1.50 6.42
C LYS A 34 -1.14 1.63 4.99
N ARG A 35 -0.32 2.64 4.70
CA ARG A 35 0.38 2.79 3.41
C ARG A 35 1.40 1.67 3.23
N ASP A 36 2.19 1.42 4.27
CA ASP A 36 3.11 0.29 4.38
C ASP A 36 2.38 -1.05 4.35
N ASN A 37 1.23 -1.22 5.04
CA ASN A 37 0.43 -2.44 4.91
C ASN A 37 -0.20 -2.59 3.53
N SER A 38 -0.65 -1.52 2.90
CA SER A 38 -1.14 -1.58 1.51
C SER A 38 -0.01 -1.97 0.55
N LEU A 39 1.22 -1.58 0.85
CA LEU A 39 2.44 -2.05 0.19
C LEU A 39 2.78 -3.52 0.58
N GLN A 40 2.57 -3.92 1.84
CA GLN A 40 2.96 -5.23 2.41
C GLN A 40 1.97 -6.36 2.10
N HIS A 41 0.67 -6.09 2.07
CA HIS A 41 -0.31 -7.06 1.58
C HIS A 41 -0.08 -7.30 0.09
N GLY A 42 0.56 -6.36 -0.61
CA GLY A 42 1.21 -6.62 -1.89
C GLY A 42 0.26 -7.24 -2.90
N PHE A 43 -0.92 -6.66 -3.10
CA PHE A 43 -1.79 -7.04 -4.20
C PHE A 43 -2.18 -5.81 -5.02
N MET A 44 -1.79 -5.79 -6.29
CA MET A 44 -2.17 -4.76 -7.23
C MET A 44 -3.40 -5.24 -8.00
N ARG A 45 -4.50 -4.47 -7.90
CA ARG A 45 -5.73 -4.77 -8.63
C ARG A 45 -5.67 -4.17 -10.03
N PHE A 46 -6.04 -4.96 -11.02
CA PHE A 46 -6.19 -4.53 -12.41
C PHE A 46 -7.61 -4.82 -12.89
N SER A 47 -8.20 -3.86 -13.58
CA SER A 47 -9.51 -4.02 -14.23
C SER A 47 -9.33 -4.67 -15.61
N PRO A 48 -10.39 -5.19 -16.25
CA PRO A 48 -10.29 -5.70 -17.62
C PRO A 48 -9.94 -4.63 -18.67
N LEU A 49 -9.95 -3.35 -18.27
CA LEU A 49 -9.51 -2.22 -19.09
C LEU A 49 -8.04 -1.84 -18.83
N ASP A 50 -7.46 -2.32 -17.74
CA ASP A 50 -6.07 -2.06 -17.39
C ASP A 50 -5.17 -3.12 -17.99
N ASP A 51 -4.05 -2.69 -18.57
CA ASP A 51 -3.01 -3.59 -19.03
C ASP A 51 -1.99 -3.87 -17.92
N CYS A 52 -2.01 -5.10 -17.40
CA CYS A 52 -1.04 -5.54 -16.39
C CYS A 52 0.21 -6.18 -17.00
N SER A 53 0.25 -6.41 -18.33
CA SER A 53 1.38 -7.03 -19.03
C SER A 53 2.66 -6.18 -18.93
N VAL A 54 2.52 -4.87 -18.69
CA VAL A 54 3.65 -3.95 -18.43
C VAL A 54 4.44 -4.33 -17.17
N TYR A 55 3.76 -4.80 -16.12
CA TYR A 55 4.38 -5.15 -14.84
C TYR A 55 4.50 -6.67 -14.63
N TYR A 56 3.55 -7.42 -15.19
CA TYR A 56 3.42 -8.88 -15.01
C TYR A 56 3.34 -9.54 -16.40
N HIS A 57 4.50 -9.71 -17.01
CA HIS A 57 4.65 -10.40 -18.29
C HIS A 57 4.06 -11.83 -18.21
N GLY A 58 3.10 -12.13 -19.07
CA GLY A 58 2.45 -13.44 -19.12
C GLY A 58 1.18 -13.58 -18.28
N CYS A 59 0.59 -12.49 -17.78
CA CYS A 59 -0.73 -12.56 -17.15
C CYS A 59 -1.81 -12.99 -18.16
N HIS A 60 -2.49 -14.10 -17.84
CA HIS A 60 -3.47 -14.76 -18.70
C HIS A 60 -4.89 -14.20 -18.52
N LEU A 61 -5.07 -13.34 -17.49
CA LEU A 61 -6.29 -12.59 -17.16
C LEU A 61 -6.25 -11.13 -17.62
N ASN A 62 -5.09 -10.66 -18.12
CA ASN A 62 -4.92 -9.33 -18.67
C ASN A 62 -5.99 -9.03 -19.73
N GLY A 63 -6.68 -7.90 -19.61
CA GLY A 63 -7.73 -7.50 -20.55
C GLY A 63 -9.01 -8.37 -20.55
N LYS A 64 -9.14 -9.37 -19.66
CA LYS A 64 -10.28 -10.30 -19.64
C LYS A 64 -11.19 -10.12 -18.42
N SER A 65 -10.61 -9.98 -17.24
CA SER A 65 -11.38 -9.83 -15.99
C SER A 65 -10.65 -8.94 -14.99
N THR A 66 -11.38 -8.51 -13.96
CA THR A 66 -10.74 -7.90 -12.80
C THR A 66 -9.91 -8.98 -12.09
N HIS A 67 -8.68 -8.66 -11.71
CA HIS A 67 -7.77 -9.59 -11.06
C HIS A 67 -6.77 -8.86 -10.14
N TYR A 68 -6.05 -9.62 -9.33
CA TYR A 68 -5.14 -9.13 -8.28
C TYR A 68 -3.78 -9.81 -8.42
N HIS A 69 -2.72 -9.02 -8.58
CA HIS A 69 -1.35 -9.49 -8.72
C HIS A 69 -0.57 -9.32 -7.44
N CYS A 70 0.17 -10.35 -7.03
CA CYS A 70 1.08 -10.22 -5.90
C CYS A 70 2.24 -9.25 -6.24
N MET A 71 2.43 -8.20 -5.45
CA MET A 71 3.51 -7.21 -5.56
C MET A 71 4.80 -7.64 -4.85
N GLN A 72 4.83 -8.84 -4.25
CA GLN A 72 6.03 -9.41 -3.64
C GLN A 72 7.07 -9.69 -4.72
N VAL A 73 8.31 -9.21 -4.51
CA VAL A 73 9.44 -9.46 -5.42
C VAL A 73 9.67 -10.96 -5.59
N GLY A 74 9.58 -11.45 -6.84
CA GLY A 74 9.72 -12.87 -7.17
C GLY A 74 8.43 -13.70 -7.08
N CYS A 75 7.27 -13.08 -6.80
CA CYS A 75 5.97 -13.75 -6.82
C CYS A 75 5.21 -13.42 -8.11
N SER A 76 4.84 -14.44 -8.88
CA SER A 76 4.07 -14.31 -10.12
C SER A 76 2.62 -14.80 -9.97
N LYS A 77 2.10 -14.86 -8.74
CA LYS A 77 0.72 -15.31 -8.48
C LYS A 77 -0.29 -14.24 -8.85
N VAL A 78 -1.36 -14.68 -9.51
CA VAL A 78 -2.51 -13.86 -9.89
C VAL A 78 -3.78 -14.49 -9.31
N TYR A 79 -4.65 -13.66 -8.76
CA TYR A 79 -5.90 -14.05 -8.11
C TYR A 79 -7.07 -13.38 -8.82
N THR A 80 -8.20 -14.07 -8.93
CA THR A 80 -9.42 -13.54 -9.55
C THR A 80 -10.36 -12.90 -8.53
N SER A 81 -10.25 -13.24 -7.26
CA SER A 81 -11.03 -12.64 -6.16
C SER A 81 -10.19 -12.37 -4.92
N THR A 82 -10.63 -11.41 -4.10
CA THR A 82 -10.04 -11.15 -2.78
C THR A 82 -10.29 -12.29 -1.79
N SER A 83 -11.30 -13.12 -2.04
CA SER A 83 -11.60 -14.33 -1.25
C SER A 83 -10.47 -15.34 -1.31
N ASP A 84 -9.86 -15.54 -2.48
CA ASP A 84 -8.72 -16.45 -2.69
C ASP A 84 -7.41 -15.94 -2.07
N VAL A 85 -7.38 -14.65 -1.70
CA VAL A 85 -6.22 -13.98 -1.12
C VAL A 85 -6.20 -14.09 0.41
N MET A 86 -7.36 -14.32 1.04
CA MET A 86 -7.53 -14.28 2.51
C MET A 86 -7.72 -15.66 3.18
N THR A 87 -7.49 -16.76 2.45
CA THR A 87 -7.50 -18.15 2.98
C THR A 87 -6.08 -18.68 3.06
#